data_AF-A0A379YHT8-F1
#
_entry.id   AF-A0A379YHT8-F1
#
_cell.length_a   1.000
_cell.length_b   1.000
_cell.length_c   1.000
_cell.angle_alpha   90.00
_cell.angle_beta   90.00
_cell.angle_gamma   90.00
#
_symmetry.space_group_name_H-M   'P 1'
#
loop_
_entity.id
_entity.type
_entity.pdbx_description
1 polymer ?
#
loop_
_entity_poly.entity_id
_entity_poly.type
_entity_poly.pdbx_seq_one_letter_code
_entity_poly.pdbx_strand_id
1 'polypeptide(L)' 'MAKGAGFGAASHGAGTARSYELGQQEGVVASLVMMLSGVVMVLVAPLVARVMF' A
#
# COMPACT_ATOMS: atom_id res chain seq x y z
N MET A 1 5.86 2.30 17.69
CA MET A 1 5.55 1.39 16.58
C MET A 1 4.08 1.49 16.13
N ALA A 2 3.10 1.19 17.00
CA ALA A 2 1.67 1.18 16.62
C ALA A 2 1.12 2.49 16.01
N LYS A 3 1.51 3.66 16.53
CA LYS A 3 1.08 4.96 15.97
C LYS A 3 1.56 5.16 14.53
N GLY A 4 2.80 4.78 14.24
CA GLY A 4 3.39 4.90 12.89
C GLY A 4 2.73 3.97 11.87
N ALA A 5 2.41 2.73 12.28
CA ALA A 5 1.65 1.80 11.45
C ALA A 5 0.24 2.34 11.14
N GLY A 6 -0.43 2.92 12.14
CA GLY A 6 -1.74 3.57 11.95
C GLY A 6 -1.68 4.74 10.97
N PHE A 7 -0.69 5.64 11.10
CA PHE A 7 -0.51 6.75 10.16
C PHE A 7 -0.17 6.29 8.73
N GLY A 8 0.64 5.24 8.58
CA GLY A 8 0.95 4.66 7.26
C GLY A 8 -0.24 3.97 6.61
N ALA A 9 -1.07 3.26 7.38
CA ALA A 9 -2.31 2.69 6.87
C ALA A 9 -3.31 3.79 6.47
N ALA A 10 -3.41 4.85 7.28
CA ALA A 10 -4.27 5.99 6.99
C ALA A 10 -3.83 6.75 5.74
N SER A 11 -2.54 6.92 5.48
CA SER A 11 -2.06 7.63 4.27
C SER A 11 -2.35 6.84 2.98
N HIS A 12 -2.17 5.51 2.99
CA HIS A 12 -2.57 4.67 1.85
C HIS A 12 -4.09 4.70 1.60
N GLY A 13 -4.89 4.60 2.68
CA GLY A 13 -6.34 4.68 2.59
C GLY A 13 -6.84 6.05 2.12
N ALA A 14 -6.27 7.13 2.64
CA ALA A 14 -6.62 8.50 2.24
C ALA A 14 -6.28 8.77 0.76
N GLY A 15 -5.15 8.26 0.28
CA GLY A 15 -4.80 8.35 -1.15
C GLY A 15 -5.81 7.62 -2.04
N THR A 16 -6.21 6.41 -1.65
CA THR A 16 -7.22 5.63 -2.37
C THR A 16 -8.58 6.34 -2.39
N ALA A 17 -9.01 6.89 -1.25
CA ALA A 17 -10.24 7.67 -1.16
C ALA A 17 -10.20 8.91 -2.07
N ARG A 18 -9.08 9.63 -2.09
CA ARG A 18 -8.90 10.78 -2.99
C ARG A 18 -8.94 10.37 -4.46
N SER A 19 -8.41 9.21 -4.83
CA SER A 19 -8.53 8.66 -6.19
C SER A 19 -9.98 8.39 -6.57
N TYR A 20 -10.82 7.91 -5.65
CA TYR A 20 -12.26 7.75 -5.90
C TYR A 20 -13.00 9.08 -6.09
N GLU A 21 -12.53 10.16 -5.46
CA GLU A 21 -13.07 11.52 -5.68
C GLU A 21 -12.68 12.08 -7.06
N LEU A 22 -11.50 11.71 -7.58
CA LEU A 22 -11.06 12.06 -8.94
C LEU A 22 -11.86 11.29 -10.00
N GLY A 23 -12.20 10.04 -9.70
CA GLY A 23 -13.13 9.25 -10.50
C GLY A 23 -13.17 7.78 -10.07
N GLN A 24 -14.23 7.10 -10.46
CA GLN A 24 -14.45 5.71 -10.04
C GLN A 24 -13.40 4.76 -10.63
N GLN A 25 -12.96 4.98 -11.87
CA GLN A 25 -11.95 4.13 -12.51
C GLN A 25 -10.59 4.31 -11.83
N GLU A 26 -10.24 5.55 -11.52
CA GLU A 26 -9.02 5.95 -10.84
C GLU A 26 -8.95 5.35 -9.43
N GLY A 27 -10.06 5.37 -8.69
CA GLY A 27 -10.18 4.71 -7.38
C GLY A 27 -9.99 3.19 -7.43
N VAL A 28 -10.56 2.52 -8.45
CA VAL A 28 -10.37 1.08 -8.65
C VAL A 28 -8.92 0.77 -9.00
N VAL A 29 -8.31 1.52 -9.93
CA VAL A 29 -6.90 1.34 -10.30
C VAL A 29 -5.97 1.57 -9.11
N ALA A 30 -6.21 2.62 -8.31
CA ALA A 30 -5.44 2.89 -7.09
C ALA A 30 -5.52 1.72 -6.10
N SER A 31 -6.72 1.16 -5.90
CA SER A 31 -6.93 -0.01 -5.02
C SER A 31 -6.20 -1.26 -5.54
N LEU A 32 -6.24 -1.51 -6.85
CA LEU A 32 -5.52 -2.63 -7.47
C LEU A 32 -4.01 -2.50 -7.28
N VAL A 33 -3.46 -1.30 -7.51
CA VAL A 33 -2.03 -1.03 -7.32
C VAL A 33 -1.61 -1.24 -5.86
N MET A 34 -2.43 -0.81 -4.90
CA MET A 34 -2.18 -1.05 -3.48
C MET A 34 -2.10 -2.54 -3.14
N MET A 35 -3.05 -3.36 -3.64
CA MET A 35 -3.03 -4.80 -3.41
C MET A 35 -1.80 -5.47 -4.04
N LEU A 36 -1.48 -5.13 -5.29
CA LEU A 36 -0.31 -5.67 -5.99
C LEU A 36 1.00 -5.30 -5.27
N SER A 37 1.13 -4.05 -4.82
CA SER A 37 2.27 -3.60 -4.01
C SER A 37 2.42 -4.43 -2.73
N GLY A 38 1.32 -4.71 -2.04
CA GLY A 38 1.32 -5.57 -0.86
C GLY A 38 1.82 -6.99 -1.16
N VAL A 39 1.33 -7.61 -2.25
CA VAL A 39 1.79 -8.94 -2.69
C VAL A 39 3.28 -8.92 -3.02
N VAL A 40 3.74 -7.94 -3.79
CA VAL A 40 5.16 -7.78 -4.13
C VAL A 40 5.99 -7.63 -2.86
N MET A 41 5.55 -6.83 -1.90
CA MET A 41 6.28 -6.63 -0.64
C MET A 41 6.39 -7.91 0.17
N VAL A 42 5.34 -8.73 0.24
CA VAL A 42 5.37 -10.05 0.91
C VAL A 42 6.38 -10.99 0.25
N LEU A 43 6.44 -11.00 -1.09
CA LEU A 43 7.39 -11.84 -1.82
C LEU A 43 8.84 -11.34 -1.70
N VAL A 44 9.04 -10.02 -1.63
CA VAL A 44 10.35 -9.38 -1.54
C VAL A 44 10.91 -9.39 -0.11
N ALA A 45 10.06 -9.31 0.91
CA ALA A 45 10.46 -9.34 2.32
C ALA A 45 11.50 -10.42 2.69
N PRO A 46 11.37 -11.71 2.29
CA PRO A 46 12.39 -12.72 2.59
C PRO A 46 13.74 -12.45 1.88
N LEU A 47 13.73 -11.84 0.69
CA LEU A 47 14.97 -11.46 0.00
C LEU A 47 15.69 -10.34 0.74
N VAL A 48 14.95 -9.32 1.18
CA VAL A 48 15.50 -8.23 2.00
C VAL A 48 16.10 -8.78 3.29
N ALA A 49 15.40 -9.71 3.95
CA ALA A 49 15.90 -10.34 5.16
C ALA A 49 17.24 -11.07 4.92
N ARG A 50 17.40 -11.81 3.81
CA ARG A 50 18.66 -12.50 3.48
C ARG A 50 19.83 -11.59 3.11
N VAL A 51 19.55 -10.38 2.62
CA VAL A 51 20.60 -9.42 2.24
C VAL A 51 21.06 -8.61 3.46
N MET A 52 20.16 -8.36 4.42
CA MET A 52 20.42 -7.49 5.56
C MET A 52 20.81 -8.23 6.85
N PHE A 53 20.54 -9.53 6.96
CA PHE A 53 20.82 -10.37 8.13
C PHE A 53 21.53 -11.66 7.71
#